data_AF-A0A9D6QM55-F1
#
_entry.id   AF-A0A9D6QM55-F1
#
_cell.length_a   1.000
_cell.length_b   1.000
_cell.length_c   1.000
_cell.angle_alpha   90.00
_cell.angle_beta   90.00
_cell.angle_gamma   90.00
#
_symmetry.space_group_name_H-M   'P 1'
#
loop_
_entity.id
_entity.type
_entity.pdbx_description
1 polymer ?
#
loop_
_entity_poly.entity_id
_entity_poly.type
_entity_poly.pdbx_seq_one_letter_code
_entity_poly.pdbx_strand_id
1 'polypeptide(L)'
;MTTPRPSETSGADFTHHAKCPPIAPLAEVVARLERAGFALALGGSGLLAALGLSDTVRDWDLTTDAAQDETRAVVADLEPTELICRFAFHVKGGVVRIPTVVTRHWRGIPVGSAEAWAVAYALMDRGEKSERLFTWLAAHGADSGVVARLLAEPLSPALAARLGALSTSRTA
;
A
#
# COMPACT_ATOMS: atom_id res chain seq x y z
N MET A 1 -31.15 -21.82 33.55
CA MET A 1 -29.83 -21.16 33.40
C MET A 1 -29.32 -21.49 32.01
N THR A 2 -29.50 -20.57 31.06
CA THR A 2 -29.02 -20.71 29.68
C THR A 2 -28.35 -19.38 29.35
N THR A 3 -27.03 -19.41 29.21
CA THR A 3 -26.22 -18.25 28.81
C THR A 3 -26.49 -17.91 27.35
N PRO A 4 -26.75 -16.64 26.99
CA PRO A 4 -26.78 -16.25 25.58
C PRO A 4 -25.36 -16.14 25.02
N ARG A 5 -25.20 -16.57 23.76
CA ARG A 5 -23.99 -16.50 22.95
C ARG A 5 -23.71 -15.02 22.60
N PRO A 6 -22.46 -14.52 22.64
CA PRO A 6 -22.19 -13.14 22.30
C PRO A 6 -22.44 -12.86 20.81
N SER A 7 -23.11 -11.73 20.62
CA SER A 7 -23.43 -11.01 19.39
C SER A 7 -22.36 -11.06 18.31
N GLU A 8 -22.79 -11.45 17.11
CA GLU A 8 -22.17 -11.06 15.85
C GLU A 8 -22.10 -9.53 15.81
N THR A 9 -20.93 -8.97 16.09
CA THR A 9 -20.61 -7.60 15.70
C THR A 9 -20.58 -7.57 14.18
N SER A 10 -21.64 -6.99 13.62
CA SER A 10 -21.75 -6.50 12.25
C SER A 10 -20.45 -5.81 11.83
N GLY A 11 -19.57 -6.58 11.18
CA GLY A 11 -18.53 -6.02 10.34
C GLY A 11 -19.24 -5.41 9.16
N ALA A 12 -19.19 -4.09 9.04
CA ALA A 12 -19.75 -3.41 7.89
C ALA A 12 -19.07 -3.97 6.63
N ASP A 13 -19.81 -4.84 5.94
CA ASP A 13 -19.44 -5.47 4.69
C ASP A 13 -19.58 -4.41 3.60
N PHE A 14 -18.62 -3.48 3.57
CA PHE A 14 -18.47 -2.55 2.47
C PHE A 14 -17.83 -3.32 1.31
N THR A 15 -18.61 -4.16 0.63
CA THR A 15 -18.19 -4.75 -0.65
C THR A 15 -18.18 -3.65 -1.70
N HIS A 16 -17.16 -2.81 -1.64
CA HIS A 16 -16.83 -1.90 -2.73
C HIS A 16 -16.44 -2.74 -3.95
N HIS A 17 -17.34 -2.87 -4.91
CA HIS A 17 -17.11 -3.62 -6.14
C HIS A 17 -16.33 -2.77 -7.14
N ALA A 18 -15.02 -2.65 -6.92
CA ALA A 18 -14.15 -2.04 -7.92
C ALA A 18 -14.10 -2.91 -9.19
N LYS A 19 -14.22 -2.27 -10.36
CA LYS A 19 -13.91 -2.88 -11.65
C LYS A 19 -12.41 -3.14 -11.69
N CYS A 20 -12.00 -4.40 -11.72
CA CYS A 20 -10.59 -4.79 -11.62
C CYS A 20 -10.27 -5.97 -12.56
N PRO A 21 -8.98 -6.16 -12.92
CA PRO A 21 -8.53 -7.40 -13.53
C PRO A 21 -8.82 -8.60 -12.60
N PRO A 22 -8.80 -9.84 -13.12
CA PRO A 22 -8.97 -11.02 -12.28
C PRO A 22 -7.97 -11.03 -11.11
N ILE A 23 -8.47 -11.37 -9.92
CA ILE A 23 -7.65 -11.43 -8.71
C ILE A 23 -6.89 -12.76 -8.56
N ALA A 24 -7.38 -13.83 -9.18
CA ALA A 24 -6.79 -15.18 -9.03
C ALA A 24 -5.32 -15.25 -9.48
N PRO A 25 -4.91 -14.66 -10.62
CA PRO A 25 -3.49 -14.60 -10.99
C PRO A 25 -2.63 -13.83 -9.98
N LEU A 26 -3.14 -12.70 -9.47
CA LEU A 26 -2.46 -11.93 -8.42
C LEU A 26 -2.31 -12.74 -7.13
N ALA A 27 -3.37 -13.45 -6.72
CA ALA A 27 -3.35 -14.29 -5.52
C ALA A 27 -2.31 -15.41 -5.60
N GLU A 28 -2.12 -16.02 -6.78
CA GLU A 28 -1.08 -17.03 -6.98
C GLU A 28 0.34 -16.44 -6.87
N VAL A 29 0.57 -15.26 -7.46
CA VAL A 29 1.85 -14.54 -7.33
C VAL A 29 2.17 -14.26 -5.85
N VAL A 30 1.20 -13.72 -5.12
CA VAL A 30 1.33 -13.43 -3.68
C VAL A 30 1.60 -14.71 -2.90
N ALA A 31 0.77 -15.74 -3.06
CA ALA A 31 0.92 -16.99 -2.33
C ALA A 31 2.27 -17.67 -2.59
N ARG A 32 2.82 -17.56 -3.81
CA ARG A 32 4.11 -18.17 -4.16
C ARG A 32 5.28 -17.42 -3.55
N LEU A 33 5.26 -16.09 -3.57
CA LEU A 33 6.28 -15.25 -2.97
C LEU A 33 6.25 -15.29 -1.44
N GLU A 34 5.07 -15.31 -0.81
CA GLU A 34 4.93 -15.49 0.64
C GLU A 34 5.45 -16.86 1.09
N ARG A 35 5.15 -17.93 0.36
CA ARG A 35 5.72 -19.27 0.63
C ARG A 35 7.25 -19.31 0.51
N ALA A 36 7.83 -18.46 -0.34
CA ALA A 36 9.27 -18.28 -0.43
C ALA A 36 9.85 -17.35 0.65
N GLY A 37 9.02 -16.81 1.54
CA GLY A 37 9.43 -15.98 2.67
C GLY A 37 9.53 -14.48 2.37
N PHE A 38 9.03 -14.02 1.22
CA PHE A 38 9.06 -12.60 0.88
C PHE A 38 7.87 -11.84 1.46
N ALA A 39 8.15 -10.68 2.05
CA ALA A 39 7.12 -9.70 2.40
C ALA A 39 6.70 -8.92 1.14
N LEU A 40 5.39 -8.76 0.96
CA LEU A 40 4.78 -8.10 -0.18
C LEU A 40 3.64 -7.19 0.26
N ALA A 41 3.40 -6.13 -0.50
CA ALA A 41 2.23 -5.29 -0.33
C ALA A 41 1.65 -4.86 -1.67
N LEU A 42 0.33 -4.98 -1.80
CA LEU A 42 -0.47 -4.42 -2.87
C LEU A 42 -0.45 -2.90 -2.77
N GLY A 43 -0.09 -2.29 -3.87
CA GLY A 43 0.03 -0.87 -4.04
C GLY A 43 -0.87 -0.33 -5.12
N GLY A 44 -0.50 0.85 -5.63
CA GLY A 44 -1.06 1.33 -6.86
C GLY A 44 -2.57 1.58 -6.83
N SER A 45 -3.22 1.29 -7.96
CA SER A 45 -4.68 1.38 -8.06
C SER A 45 -5.41 0.32 -7.21
N GLY A 46 -4.78 -0.83 -6.96
CA GLY A 46 -5.30 -1.86 -6.06
C GLY A 46 -5.40 -1.39 -4.61
N LEU A 47 -4.39 -0.67 -4.11
CA LEU A 47 -4.43 -0.03 -2.79
C LEU A 47 -5.54 1.01 -2.71
N LEU A 48 -5.68 1.87 -3.72
CA LEU A 48 -6.77 2.86 -3.73
C LEU A 48 -8.14 2.19 -3.67
N ALA A 49 -8.35 1.11 -4.43
CA ALA A 49 -9.59 0.34 -4.37
C ALA A 49 -9.83 -0.31 -3.00
N ALA A 50 -8.79 -0.89 -2.39
CA ALA A 50 -8.84 -1.48 -1.06
C ALA A 50 -9.19 -0.46 0.06
N LEU A 51 -8.93 0.83 -0.17
CA LEU A 51 -9.29 1.93 0.73
C LEU A 51 -10.64 2.58 0.38
N GLY A 52 -11.36 2.10 -0.63
CA GLY A 52 -12.58 2.76 -1.13
C GLY A 52 -12.33 4.09 -1.84
N LEU A 53 -11.08 4.35 -2.25
CA LEU A 53 -10.64 5.55 -2.94
C LEU A 53 -10.59 5.38 -4.46
N SER A 54 -11.00 4.23 -5.00
CA SER A 54 -11.14 4.05 -6.44
C SER A 54 -12.10 2.93 -6.77
N ASP A 55 -12.89 3.13 -7.82
CA ASP A 55 -13.84 2.14 -8.33
C ASP A 55 -13.26 1.37 -9.51
N THR A 56 -12.02 1.69 -9.91
CA THR A 56 -11.35 1.05 -11.05
C THR A 56 -9.89 0.79 -10.74
N VAL A 57 -9.52 -0.48 -10.80
CA VAL A 57 -8.13 -0.95 -10.82
C VAL A 57 -7.75 -1.19 -12.27
N ARG A 58 -6.60 -0.64 -12.69
CA ARG A 58 -6.10 -0.80 -14.07
C ARG A 58 -5.18 -2.02 -14.19
N ASP A 59 -4.34 -2.17 -13.19
CA ASP A 59 -3.20 -3.08 -13.10
C ASP A 59 -2.94 -3.41 -11.63
N TRP A 60 -2.16 -4.46 -11.41
CA TRP A 60 -1.75 -4.89 -10.08
C TRP A 60 -0.29 -4.52 -9.85
N ASP A 61 -0.06 -3.67 -8.85
CA ASP A 61 1.26 -3.26 -8.38
C ASP A 61 1.55 -3.96 -7.05
N LEU A 62 2.61 -4.77 -6.98
CA LEU A 62 3.14 -5.33 -5.75
C LEU A 62 4.49 -4.69 -5.43
N THR A 63 4.70 -4.30 -4.17
CA THR A 63 6.01 -3.84 -3.68
C THR A 63 6.65 -4.89 -2.79
N THR A 64 7.97 -5.03 -2.87
CA THR A 64 8.78 -5.84 -1.96
C THR A 64 10.15 -5.20 -1.72
N ASP A 65 10.73 -5.40 -0.53
CA ASP A 65 12.09 -4.96 -0.21
C ASP A 65 13.16 -5.98 -0.69
N ALA A 66 12.74 -7.15 -1.18
CA ALA A 66 13.60 -8.18 -1.74
C ALA A 66 14.25 -7.77 -3.09
N ALA A 67 15.33 -8.45 -3.49
CA ALA A 67 15.97 -8.18 -4.77
C ALA A 67 15.17 -8.75 -5.94
N GLN A 68 15.28 -8.10 -7.11
CA GLN A 68 14.55 -8.50 -8.31
C GLN A 68 14.90 -9.92 -8.78
N ASP A 69 16.18 -10.31 -8.71
CA ASP A 69 16.60 -11.65 -9.16
C ASP A 69 16.04 -12.76 -8.26
N GLU A 70 15.97 -12.51 -6.95
CA GLU A 70 15.42 -13.45 -5.97
C GLU A 70 13.93 -13.69 -6.20
N THR A 71 13.16 -12.62 -6.41
CA THR A 71 11.71 -12.72 -6.61
C THR A 71 11.35 -13.22 -8.00
N ARG A 72 12.08 -12.81 -9.03
CA ARG A 72 11.86 -13.28 -10.40
C ARG A 72 12.07 -14.78 -10.53
N ALA A 73 13.06 -15.35 -9.85
CA ALA A 73 13.27 -16.80 -9.84
C ALA A 73 12.05 -17.56 -9.28
N VAL A 74 11.30 -16.94 -8.37
CA VAL A 74 10.12 -17.56 -7.75
C VAL A 74 8.89 -17.49 -8.64
N VAL A 75 8.68 -16.44 -9.44
CA VAL A 75 7.44 -16.23 -10.21
C VAL A 75 7.65 -16.20 -11.74
N ALA A 76 8.77 -16.72 -12.24
CA ALA A 76 9.16 -16.64 -13.65
C ALA A 76 8.13 -17.23 -14.64
N ASP A 77 7.28 -18.15 -14.20
CA ASP A 77 6.28 -18.87 -14.99
C ASP A 77 4.85 -18.31 -14.82
N LEU A 78 4.67 -17.19 -14.11
CA LEU A 78 3.37 -16.57 -13.88
C LEU A 78 3.12 -15.36 -14.79
N GLU A 79 1.84 -15.09 -15.05
CA GLU A 79 1.36 -13.92 -15.81
C GLU A 79 1.79 -12.58 -15.16
N PRO A 80 1.88 -11.50 -15.96
CA PRO A 80 2.52 -10.27 -15.52
C PRO A 80 1.69 -9.55 -14.45
N THR A 81 2.20 -9.57 -13.23
CA THR A 81 1.90 -8.58 -12.18
C THR A 81 3.11 -7.66 -12.08
N GLU A 82 2.91 -6.35 -11.95
CA GLU A 82 4.02 -5.42 -11.78
C GLU A 82 4.62 -5.61 -10.38
N LEU A 83 5.83 -6.16 -10.32
CA LEU A 83 6.57 -6.36 -9.08
C LEU A 83 7.67 -5.31 -8.95
N ILE A 84 7.44 -4.35 -8.06
CA ILE A 84 8.34 -3.24 -7.76
C ILE A 84 9.26 -3.65 -6.61
N CYS A 85 10.47 -4.08 -6.95
CA CYS A 85 11.49 -4.48 -5.98
C CYS A 85 12.32 -3.29 -5.52
N ARG A 86 12.58 -3.19 -4.21
CA ARG A 86 13.38 -2.11 -3.58
C ARG A 86 12.94 -0.72 -4.04
N PHE A 87 11.64 -0.47 -3.94
CA PHE A 87 10.99 0.70 -4.52
C PHE A 87 11.68 2.00 -4.10
N ALA A 88 12.19 2.77 -5.08
CA ALA A 88 12.94 3.98 -4.80
C ALA A 88 12.88 5.00 -5.96
N PHE A 89 13.15 6.26 -5.64
CA PHE A 89 13.19 7.38 -6.58
C PHE A 89 14.49 8.16 -6.45
N HIS A 90 15.09 8.52 -7.59
CA HIS A 90 16.17 9.50 -7.64
C HIS A 90 15.57 10.92 -7.59
N VAL A 91 16.04 11.71 -6.64
CA VAL A 91 15.63 13.11 -6.46
C VAL A 91 16.86 14.01 -6.34
N LYS A 92 16.67 15.33 -6.43
CA LYS A 92 17.76 16.33 -6.37
C LYS A 92 18.63 16.22 -5.10
N GLY A 93 18.16 15.59 -4.03
CA GLY A 93 18.87 15.40 -2.76
C GLY A 93 19.38 13.99 -2.46
N GLY A 94 19.22 13.02 -3.38
CA GLY A 94 19.65 11.64 -3.17
C GLY A 94 18.64 10.61 -3.67
N VAL A 95 18.55 9.49 -2.97
CA VAL A 95 17.60 8.41 -3.26
C VAL A 95 16.58 8.36 -2.13
N VAL A 96 15.30 8.48 -2.47
CA VAL A 96 14.18 8.26 -1.56
C VAL A 96 13.74 6.80 -1.70
N ARG A 97 13.81 6.03 -0.62
CA ARG A 97 13.30 4.65 -0.58
C ARG A 97 11.88 4.63 -0.04
N ILE A 98 10.99 3.99 -0.79
CA ILE A 98 9.61 3.78 -0.39
C ILE A 98 9.52 2.41 0.28
N PRO A 99 9.16 2.35 1.58
CA PRO A 99 9.19 1.09 2.32
C PRO A 99 8.02 0.19 1.94
N THR A 100 8.28 -1.12 1.83
CA THR A 100 7.20 -2.12 1.80
C THR A 100 6.65 -2.32 3.21
N VAL A 101 5.43 -1.84 3.47
CA VAL A 101 4.77 -1.99 4.77
C VAL A 101 3.36 -2.52 4.56
N VAL A 102 3.05 -3.67 5.14
CA VAL A 102 1.69 -4.24 5.12
C VAL A 102 0.88 -3.64 6.26
N THR A 103 -0.29 -3.09 5.94
CA THR A 103 -1.18 -2.46 6.94
C THR A 103 -2.50 -3.20 7.12
N ARG A 104 -2.95 -3.93 6.10
CA ARG A 104 -4.19 -4.71 6.11
C ARG A 104 -4.19 -5.76 5.01
N HIS A 105 -5.28 -6.51 4.90
CA HIS A 105 -5.55 -7.40 3.78
C HIS A 105 -6.85 -7.01 3.09
N TRP A 106 -6.91 -7.16 1.77
CA TRP A 106 -8.11 -6.96 0.96
C TRP A 106 -8.28 -8.14 0.02
N ARG A 107 -9.39 -8.88 0.16
CA ARG A 107 -9.65 -10.13 -0.57
C ARG A 107 -8.49 -11.15 -0.45
N GLY A 108 -7.89 -11.22 0.75
CA GLY A 108 -6.75 -12.09 1.04
C GLY A 108 -5.39 -11.57 0.59
N ILE A 109 -5.32 -10.43 -0.11
CA ILE A 109 -4.07 -9.84 -0.60
C ILE A 109 -3.53 -8.84 0.44
N PRO A 110 -2.24 -8.90 0.84
CA PRO A 110 -1.65 -7.91 1.74
C PRO A 110 -1.63 -6.54 1.05
N VAL A 111 -2.04 -5.48 1.75
CA VAL A 111 -2.15 -4.11 1.23
C VAL A 111 -1.12 -3.21 1.88
N GLY A 112 -0.47 -2.40 1.05
CA GLY A 112 0.56 -1.44 1.44
C GLY A 112 0.06 -0.31 2.33
N SER A 113 1.00 0.41 2.94
CA SER A 113 0.70 1.63 3.68
C SER A 113 0.30 2.78 2.75
N ALA A 114 -0.75 3.50 3.11
CA ALA A 114 -1.23 4.67 2.35
C ALA A 114 -0.19 5.80 2.33
N GLU A 115 0.62 5.94 3.39
CA GLU A 115 1.67 6.94 3.54
C GLU A 115 2.77 6.76 2.48
N ALA A 116 3.29 5.53 2.37
CA ALA A 116 4.31 5.19 1.39
C ALA A 116 3.83 5.46 -0.04
N TRP A 117 2.58 5.10 -0.35
CA TRP A 117 1.99 5.34 -1.67
C TRP A 117 1.61 6.80 -1.91
N ALA A 118 1.26 7.58 -0.90
CA ALA A 118 1.04 9.02 -1.03
C ALA A 118 2.34 9.74 -1.45
N VAL A 119 3.46 9.38 -0.80
CA VAL A 119 4.80 9.86 -1.15
C VAL A 119 5.21 9.38 -2.55
N ALA A 120 5.05 8.10 -2.85
CA ALA A 120 5.40 7.55 -4.16
C ALA A 120 4.61 8.24 -5.30
N TYR A 121 3.30 8.47 -5.13
CA TYR A 121 2.50 9.21 -6.11
C TYR A 121 2.92 10.67 -6.25
N ALA A 122 3.33 11.33 -5.17
CA ALA A 122 3.88 12.69 -5.26
C ALA A 122 5.17 12.71 -6.09
N LEU A 123 6.06 11.73 -5.90
CA LEU A 123 7.34 11.63 -6.62
C LEU A 123 7.18 11.20 -8.08
N MET A 124 6.11 10.48 -8.42
CA MET A 124 5.74 10.11 -9.79
C MET A 124 4.96 11.20 -10.55
N ASP A 125 4.80 12.40 -9.97
CA ASP A 125 3.96 13.47 -10.53
C ASP A 125 2.50 13.04 -10.77
N ARG A 126 1.99 12.18 -9.88
CA ARG A 126 0.59 11.71 -9.86
C ARG A 126 -0.19 12.45 -8.77
N GLY A 127 -0.19 13.78 -8.85
CA GLY A 127 -0.72 14.69 -7.84
C GLY A 127 -2.12 14.32 -7.34
N GLU A 128 -3.08 14.09 -8.23
CA GLU A 128 -4.47 13.75 -7.84
C GLU A 128 -4.54 12.50 -6.93
N LYS A 129 -3.82 11.43 -7.29
CA LYS A 129 -3.79 10.20 -6.47
C LYS A 129 -3.10 10.42 -5.13
N SER A 130 -2.02 11.20 -5.14
CA SER A 130 -1.32 11.60 -3.92
C SER A 130 -2.24 12.39 -2.98
N GLU A 131 -2.95 13.40 -3.49
CA GLU A 131 -3.90 14.20 -2.72
C GLU A 131 -5.01 13.38 -2.08
N ARG A 132 -5.55 12.39 -2.81
CA ARG A 132 -6.59 11.50 -2.28
C ARG A 132 -6.09 10.71 -1.07
N LEU A 133 -4.85 10.19 -1.14
CA LEU A 133 -4.27 9.47 -0.01
C LEU A 133 -3.95 10.41 1.16
N PHE A 134 -3.38 11.58 0.93
CA PHE A 134 -3.13 12.56 2.00
C PHE A 134 -4.42 13.00 2.70
N THR A 135 -5.49 13.24 1.93
CA THR A 135 -6.81 13.58 2.48
C THR A 135 -7.38 12.44 3.30
N TRP A 136 -7.28 11.21 2.79
CA TRP A 136 -7.74 10.02 3.50
C TRP A 136 -6.97 9.81 4.82
N LEU A 137 -5.64 9.95 4.79
CA LEU A 137 -4.76 9.84 5.96
C LEU A 137 -5.06 10.91 7.01
N ALA A 138 -5.34 12.15 6.59
CA ALA A 138 -5.72 13.21 7.51
C ALA A 138 -7.04 12.92 8.24
N ALA A 139 -7.98 12.23 7.58
CA ALA A 139 -9.28 11.87 8.16
C ALA A 139 -9.25 10.57 8.97
N HIS A 140 -8.41 9.59 8.63
CA HIS A 140 -8.40 8.25 9.23
C HIS A 140 -7.20 7.98 10.14
N GLY A 141 -6.25 8.92 10.19
CA GLY A 141 -4.99 8.78 10.90
C GLY A 141 -3.90 8.15 10.04
N ALA A 142 -2.65 8.51 10.36
CA ALA A 142 -1.46 7.95 9.74
C ALA A 142 -0.64 7.14 10.76
N ASP A 143 0.02 6.09 10.29
CA ASP A 143 0.99 5.32 11.06
C ASP A 143 2.26 6.15 11.29
N SER A 144 2.49 6.55 12.54
CA SER A 144 3.64 7.38 12.91
C SER A 144 5.00 6.71 12.67
N GLY A 145 5.07 5.36 12.69
CA GLY A 145 6.29 4.63 12.38
C GLY A 145 6.64 4.70 10.89
N VAL A 146 5.64 4.54 10.03
CA VAL A 146 5.82 4.69 8.58
C VAL A 146 6.16 6.14 8.22
N VAL A 147 5.45 7.10 8.81
CA VAL A 147 5.75 8.53 8.63
C VAL A 147 7.19 8.85 9.05
N ALA A 148 7.62 8.40 10.23
CA ALA A 148 8.98 8.66 10.71
C ALA A 148 10.05 8.06 9.77
N ARG A 149 9.83 6.85 9.25
CA ARG A 149 10.74 6.22 8.29
C ARG A 149 10.84 7.03 6.99
N LEU A 150 9.71 7.50 6.47
CA LEU A 150 9.67 8.32 5.25
C LEU A 150 10.27 9.72 5.46
N LEU A 151 10.08 10.34 6.63
CA LEU A 151 10.69 11.64 6.95
C LEU A 151 12.22 11.59 7.08
N ALA A 152 12.80 10.40 7.27
CA ALA A 152 14.25 10.20 7.27
C ALA A 152 14.84 10.16 5.84
N GLU A 153 14.00 10.01 4.82
CA GLU A 153 14.43 10.02 3.41
C GLU A 153 14.62 11.47 2.90
N PRO A 154 15.41 11.70 1.84
CA PRO A 154 15.71 13.04 1.31
C PRO A 154 14.53 13.62 0.49
N LEU A 155 13.37 13.75 1.12
CA LEU A 155 12.16 14.34 0.53
C LEU A 155 12.33 15.85 0.28
N SER A 156 11.56 16.39 -0.66
CA SER A 156 11.48 17.85 -0.81
C SER A 156 10.87 18.47 0.46
N PRO A 157 11.23 19.72 0.82
CA PRO A 157 10.68 20.37 2.02
C PRO A 157 9.15 20.41 2.03
N ALA A 158 8.53 20.62 0.86
CA ALA A 158 7.08 20.63 0.73
C ALA A 158 6.45 19.26 1.06
N LEU A 159 7.02 18.17 0.53
CA LEU A 159 6.49 16.82 0.78
C LEU A 159 6.75 16.36 2.23
N ALA A 160 7.92 16.68 2.78
CA ALA A 160 8.24 16.44 4.18
C ALA A 160 7.28 17.18 5.12
N ALA A 161 6.98 18.46 4.86
CA ALA A 161 6.05 19.25 5.67
C ALA A 161 4.63 18.65 5.67
N ARG A 162 4.14 18.20 4.50
CA ARG A 162 2.83 17.54 4.39
C ARG A 162 2.77 16.25 5.18
N LEU A 163 3.81 15.42 5.08
CA LEU A 163 3.88 14.17 5.81
C LEU A 163 4.00 14.40 7.33
N GLY A 164 4.76 15.42 7.75
CA GLY A 164 4.88 15.83 9.15
C GLY A 164 3.55 16.27 9.77
N ALA A 165 2.70 16.96 9.01
CA ALA A 165 1.37 17.36 9.46
C ALA A 165 0.45 16.16 9.82
N LEU A 166 0.66 15.00 9.18
CA LEU A 166 -0.09 13.78 9.52
C LEU A 166 0.29 13.21 10.89
N SER A 167 1.53 13.40 11.35
CA SER A 167 1.98 12.94 12.67
C SER A 167 1.40 13.76 13.81
N THR A 168 1.04 15.01 13.54
CA THR A 168 0.45 15.94 14.51
C THR A 168 -1.07 15.81 14.62
N SER A 169 -1.73 15.18 13.64
CA SER A 169 -3.20 15.03 13.60
C SER A 169 -3.77 13.97 14.55
N ARG A 170 -3.04 13.52 15.58
CA ARG A 170 -3.67 12.78 16.69
C ARG A 170 -4.35 13.74 17.66
N THR A 171 -5.62 14.02 17.39
CA THR A 171 -6.60 14.59 18.35
C THR A 171 -7.98 14.17 17.80
N ALA A 172 -8.90 13.51 18.50
CA ALA A 172 -9.08 13.18 19.90
C ALA A 172 -9.90 11.88 20.00
#